data_AF-A0A2E4DFR6-F1
#
_entry.id   AF-A0A2E4DFR6-F1
#
_cell.length_a   1.000
_cell.length_b   1.000
_cell.length_c   1.000
_cell.angle_alpha   90.00
_cell.angle_beta   90.00
_cell.angle_gamma   90.00
#
_symmetry.space_group_name_H-M   'P 1'
#
loop_
_entity.id
_entity.type
_entity.pdbx_description
1 polymer ?
#
loop_
_entity_poly.entity_id
_entity_poly.type
_entity_poly.pdbx_seq_one_letter_code
_entity_poly.pdbx_strand_id
1 'polypeptide(L)' 'MKLANALNDKKMDVRVVDRLIAEGKVTKSDVDKYLNELPDDSNNFERIEHEERRSSAGSTEQ' A
#
# COMPACT_ATOMS: atom_id res chain seq x y z
N MET A 1 -11.60 0.66 -15.87
CA MET A 1 -11.85 -0.79 -15.75
C MET A 1 -11.02 -1.35 -14.60
N LYS A 2 -11.65 -1.77 -13.48
CA LYS A 2 -10.91 -2.21 -12.27
C LYS A 2 -10.19 -3.56 -12.43
N LEU A 3 -10.73 -4.47 -13.24
CA LEU A 3 -10.20 -5.84 -13.36
C LEU A 3 -8.89 -5.91 -14.17
N ALA A 4 -8.80 -5.18 -15.29
CA ALA A 4 -7.60 -5.18 -16.12
C ALA A 4 -6.39 -4.63 -15.36
N ASN A 5 -6.59 -3.57 -14.58
CA ASN A 5 -5.55 -2.98 -13.73
C ASN A 5 -5.13 -3.96 -12.64
N ALA A 6 -6.09 -4.56 -11.92
CA ALA A 6 -5.80 -5.55 -10.89
C ALA A 6 -5.04 -6.78 -11.42
N LEU A 7 -5.28 -7.19 -12.66
CA LEU A 7 -4.54 -8.27 -13.30
C LEU A 7 -3.10 -7.87 -13.64
N ASN A 8 -2.87 -6.63 -14.07
CA ASN A 8 -1.53 -6.12 -14.33
C ASN A 8 -0.73 -6.00 -13.03
N ASP A 9 -1.34 -5.48 -11.96
CA ASP A 9 -0.68 -5.38 -10.66
C ASP A 9 -0.29 -6.77 -10.13
N LYS A 10 -1.17 -7.76 -10.30
CA LYS A 10 -0.89 -9.15 -9.88
C LYS A 10 0.24 -9.81 -10.69
N LYS A 11 0.45 -9.42 -11.94
CA LYS A 11 1.62 -9.91 -12.71
C LYS A 11 2.93 -9.36 -12.15
N MET A 12 2.90 -8.17 -11.56
CA MET A 12 4.04 -7.50 -10.96
C MET A 12 4.18 -7.79 -9.45
N ASP A 13 3.38 -8.72 -8.89
CA ASP A 13 3.56 -9.22 -7.52
C ASP A 13 4.91 -9.96 -7.41
N VAL A 14 5.70 -9.61 -6.40
CA VAL A 14 7.06 -10.11 -6.17
C VAL A 14 7.16 -11.63 -6.21
N ARG A 15 6.13 -12.35 -5.75
CA ARG A 15 6.10 -13.83 -5.72
C ARG A 15 5.82 -14.46 -7.08
N VAL A 16 5.27 -13.68 -8.00
CA VAL A 16 4.87 -14.09 -9.35
C VAL A 16 5.92 -13.64 -10.37
N VAL A 17 6.50 -12.45 -10.19
CA VAL A 17 7.52 -11.86 -11.07
C VAL A 17 8.69 -12.79 -11.30
N ASP A 18 9.28 -13.36 -10.25
CA ASP A 18 10.44 -14.27 -10.39
C ASP A 18 10.13 -15.48 -11.29
N ARG A 19 8.92 -16.03 -11.15
CA ARG A 19 8.46 -17.14 -12.00
C ARG A 19 8.21 -16.68 -13.43
N LEU A 20 7.59 -15.51 -13.63
CA LEU A 20 7.32 -14.97 -14.96
C LEU A 20 8.59 -14.56 -15.70
N ILE A 21 9.63 -14.12 -14.99
CA ILE A 21 10.96 -13.86 -15.55
C ILE A 21 11.61 -15.17 -15.97
N ALA A 22 11.55 -16.21 -15.12
CA ALA A 22 12.09 -17.53 -15.46
C ALA A 22 11.37 -18.15 -16.68
N GLU A 23 10.07 -17.91 -16.83
CA GLU A 23 9.26 -18.32 -17.99
C GLU A 23 9.42 -17.40 -19.21
N GLY A 24 10.15 -16.28 -19.10
CA GLY A 24 10.38 -15.31 -20.19
C GLY A 24 9.15 -14.46 -20.55
N LYS A 25 8.11 -14.45 -19.72
CA LYS A 25 6.86 -13.70 -19.95
C LYS A 25 6.97 -12.23 -19.54
N VAL A 26 7.93 -11.89 -18.69
CA VAL A 26 8.22 -10.53 -18.22
C VAL A 26 9.73 -10.37 -18.20
N THR A 27 10.25 -9.23 -18.68
CA THR A 27 11.68 -8.92 -18.60
C THR A 27 11.99 -8.12 -17.35
N LYS A 28 13.24 -8.15 -16.89
CA LYS A 28 13.70 -7.30 -15.77
C LYS A 28 13.45 -5.81 -16.04
N SER A 29 13.65 -5.38 -17.29
CA SER A 29 13.39 -3.99 -17.69
C SER A 29 11.92 -3.59 -17.57
N ASP A 30 10.98 -4.52 -17.75
CA ASP A 30 9.55 -4.21 -17.61
C ASP A 30 9.17 -4.02 -16.14
N VAL A 31 9.79 -4.80 -15.24
CA VAL A 31 9.64 -4.65 -13.79
C VAL A 31 10.18 -3.31 -13.34
N ASP A 32 11.38 -2.94 -13.79
CA ASP A 32 12.01 -1.66 -13.44
C ASP A 32 11.17 -0.47 -13.92
N LYS A 33 10.60 -0.54 -15.13
CA LYS A 33 9.67 0.49 -15.63
C LYS A 33 8.43 0.60 -14.76
N TYR A 34 7.80 -0.54 -14.43
CA TYR A 34 6.61 -0.56 -13.58
C TYR A 34 6.88 0.06 -12.21
N LEU A 35 8.02 -0.27 -11.57
CA LEU A 35 8.40 0.30 -10.28
C LEU A 35 8.61 1.82 -10.33
N ASN A 36 9.15 2.34 -11.43
CA ASN A 36 9.36 3.78 -11.62
C ASN A 36 8.06 4.54 -11.93
N GLU A 37 7.04 3.86 -12.46
CA GLU A 37 5.73 4.45 -12.77
C GLU A 37 4.78 4.46 -11.57
N LEU A 38 5.09 3.74 -10.48
CA LEU A 38 4.27 3.73 -9.28
C LEU A 38 4.21 5.12 -8.63
N PRO A 39 3.00 5.63 -8.33
CA PRO A 39 2.84 6.93 -7.67
C PRO A 39 3.33 6.88 -6.23
N ASP A 40 3.79 8.03 -5.72
CA ASP A 40 4.10 8.19 -4.30
C ASP A 40 2.81 8.31 -3.48
N ASP A 41 2.58 7.33 -2.60
CA ASP A 41 1.43 7.28 -1.68
C ASP A 41 1.73 7.90 -0.31
N SER A 42 2.89 8.56 -0.12
CA SER A 42 3.30 9.17 1.15
C SER A 42 2.28 10.17 1.75
N ASN A 43 1.44 10.77 0.92
CA ASN A 43 0.40 11.73 1.33
C ASN A 43 -1.00 11.12 1.44
N ASN A 44 -1.16 9.81 1.25
CA ASN A 44 -2.44 9.11 1.32
C ASN A 44 -2.72 8.58 2.75
N PHE A 45 -2.56 9.45 3.74
CA PHE A 45 -2.87 9.11 5.14
C PHE A 45 -3.89 10.09 5.72
N GLU A 46 -4.73 9.59 6.61
CA GLU A 46 -5.63 10.39 7.43
C GLU A 46 -5.08 10.45 8.86
N ARG A 47 -4.85 11.66 9.38
CA ARG A 47 -4.39 11.85 10.75
C ARG A 47 -5.59 11.73 11.69
N ILE A 48 -5.64 10.64 12.45
CA ILE A 48 -6.64 10.48 13.51
C ILE A 48 -6.13 11.20 14.75
N GLU A 49 -6.80 12.29 15.15
CA GLU A 49 -6.60 12.91 16.45
C GLU A 49 -7.41 12.13 17.49
N HIS A 50 -6.71 11.47 18.42
CA HIS A 50 -7.37 10.90 19.60
C HIS A 50 -7.70 12.05 20.55
N GLU A 51 -8.99 12.38 20.71
CA GLU A 51 -9.46 13.15 21.86
C GLU A 51 -9.15 12.36 23.12
N GLU A 52 -8.12 12.78 23.86
CA GLU A 52 -7.92 12.35 25.24
C GLU A 52 -9.17 12.77 26.03
N ARG A 53 -10.08 11.82 26.25
CA ARG A 53 -11.14 11.97 27.25
C ARG A 53 -10.42 12.24 28.57
N ARG A 54 -10.39 13.50 28.99
CA ARG A 54 -10.06 13.88 30.36
C ARG A 54 -11.09 13.19 31.24
N SER A 55 -10.72 12.04 31.79
CA SER A 55 -11.43 11.43 32.91
C SER A 55 -11.41 12.46 34.04
N SER A 56 -12.53 13.15 34.22
CA SER A 56 -12.74 14.02 35.37
C SER A 56 -12.64 13.14 36.61
N ALA A 57 -11.48 13.24 37.26
CA ALA A 57 -11.20 12.68 38.56
C ALA A 57 -12.31 13.08 39.53
N GLY A 58 -12.77 12.11 40.32
CA GLY A 58 -13.83 12.27 41.31
C GLY A 58 -13.54 13.43 42.26
N SER A 59 -14.54 14.27 42.45
CA SER A 59 -14.62 15.21 43.55
C SER A 59 -15.04 14.45 44.81
N THR A 60 -14.05 14.09 45.61
CA THR A 60 -14.14 13.72 47.03
C THR A 60 -14.42 14.97 47.87
N GLU A 61 -15.30 14.83 48.88
CA GLU A 61 -15.48 15.62 50.12
C GLU A 61 -15.89 17.10 50.06
N GLN A 62 -17.09 17.44 50.56
CA GLN A 62 -17.36 17.79 51.98
C GLN A 62 -18.86 17.70 52.30
#